data_AF-A0A8T7F3X0-F1
#
_entry.id   AF-A0A8T7F3X0-F1
#
_cell.length_a   1.000
_cell.length_b   1.000
_cell.length_c   1.000
_cell.angle_alpha   90.00
_cell.angle_beta   90.00
_cell.angle_gamma   90.00
#
_symmetry.space_group_name_H-M   'P 1'
#
loop_
_entity.id
_entity.type
_entity.pdbx_description
1 polymer ?
#
loop_
_entity_poly.entity_id
_entity_poly.type
_entity_poly.pdbx_seq_one_letter_code
_entity_poly.pdbx_strand_id
1 'polypeptide(L)'
;MWQKMWSFAVVLKKAKNQRRHIFTNTEIIDQIKAVIEKRGHKVIGCSDEEIQALTTAQCVDYLPELYRQLLKETGKTIDWFFLGHSAACYELHSYRNEFLQEELSIPGLLVPSDIFVFMSCQGVDWWFFRTKTDDTAIYGWSEFEPGFWKAAPNLAEYLTKALNKTFRPKPAEQYFIYDPAQDQFLPLGTAYY
;
A
#
# COMPACT_ATOMS: atom_id res chain seq x y z
N MET A 1 19.05 46.34 -3.38
CA MET A 1 17.96 45.43 -3.83
C MET A 1 18.41 43.96 -3.98
N TRP A 2 19.68 43.70 -4.30
CA TRP A 2 20.21 42.35 -4.55
C TRP A 2 20.47 41.46 -3.31
N GLN A 3 20.72 42.03 -2.13
CA GLN A 3 20.94 41.24 -0.90
C GLN A 3 19.68 40.50 -0.40
N LYS A 4 18.47 41.01 -0.69
CA LYS A 4 17.22 40.35 -0.28
C LYS A 4 16.90 39.10 -1.11
N MET A 5 17.36 39.03 -2.36
CA MET A 5 17.16 37.85 -3.22
C MET A 5 18.07 36.67 -2.82
N TRP A 6 19.28 36.94 -2.34
CA TRP A 6 20.21 35.90 -1.90
C TRP A 6 19.73 35.20 -0.63
N SER A 7 19.18 35.95 0.33
CA SER A 7 18.58 35.40 1.54
C SER A 7 17.36 34.52 1.26
N PHE A 8 16.53 34.86 0.27
CA PHE A 8 15.39 34.03 -0.14
C PHE A 8 15.81 32.73 -0.82
N ALA A 9 16.84 32.77 -1.67
CA ALA A 9 17.37 31.56 -2.33
C ALA A 9 18.03 30.60 -1.33
N VAL A 10 18.68 31.10 -0.28
CA VAL A 10 19.26 30.30 0.80
C VAL A 10 18.18 29.70 1.71
N VAL A 11 17.10 30.44 2.01
CA VAL A 11 15.94 29.93 2.77
C VAL A 11 15.19 28.86 1.97
N LEU A 12 14.99 29.05 0.66
CA LEU A 12 14.38 28.05 -0.22
C LEU A 12 15.26 26.80 -0.41
N LYS A 13 16.59 26.94 -0.41
CA LYS A 13 17.53 25.81 -0.39
C LYS A 13 17.51 25.07 0.96
N LYS A 14 17.37 25.78 2.08
CA LYS A 14 17.21 25.15 3.41
C LYS A 14 15.85 24.44 3.55
N ALA A 15 14.78 24.97 2.98
CA ALA A 15 13.46 24.33 2.97
C ALA A 15 13.41 23.08 2.08
N LYS A 16 14.21 23.01 1.01
CA LYS A 16 14.34 21.82 0.15
C LYS A 16 15.24 20.71 0.71
N ASN A 17 15.94 20.94 1.81
CA ASN A 17 16.89 20.00 2.39
C ASN A 17 16.48 19.52 3.79
N GLN A 18 15.18 19.52 4.07
CA GLN A 18 14.61 18.63 5.09
C GLN A 18 14.81 17.22 4.54
N ARG A 19 15.92 16.57 4.93
CA ARG A 19 16.09 15.12 4.76
C ARG A 19 14.78 14.49 5.24
N ARG A 20 13.99 13.92 4.33
CA ARG A 20 12.83 13.11 4.72
C ARG A 20 13.39 12.08 5.68
N HIS A 21 12.98 12.18 6.95
CA HIS A 21 13.36 11.19 7.94
C HIS A 21 12.88 9.85 7.40
N ILE A 22 13.82 8.95 7.11
CA ILE A 22 13.48 7.58 6.71
C ILE A 22 13.17 6.87 8.03
N PHE A 23 11.89 6.62 8.27
CA PHE A 23 11.48 5.86 9.45
C PHE A 23 11.92 4.41 9.28
N THR A 24 12.43 3.82 10.36
CA THR A 24 12.60 2.38 10.50
C THR A 24 11.23 1.69 10.55
N ASN A 25 11.17 0.38 10.29
CA ASN A 25 9.93 -0.40 10.36
C ASN A 25 9.23 -0.25 11.73
N THR A 26 10.01 -0.29 12.82
CA THR A 26 9.52 -0.11 14.18
C THR A 26 8.92 1.29 14.39
N GLU A 27 9.62 2.35 13.95
CA GLU A 27 9.12 3.73 14.08
C GLU A 27 7.83 3.96 13.27
N ILE A 28 7.67 3.30 12.12
CA ILE A 28 6.42 3.37 11.34
C ILE A 28 5.28 2.76 12.15
N ILE A 29 5.49 1.55 12.68
CA ILE A 29 4.47 0.83 13.43
C ILE A 29 4.10 1.57 14.71
N ASP A 30 5.08 2.08 15.47
CA ASP A 30 4.83 2.83 16.70
C ASP A 30 3.99 4.08 16.45
N GLN A 31 4.23 4.79 15.33
CA GLN A 31 3.41 5.93 14.94
C GLN A 31 1.99 5.51 14.54
N ILE A 32 1.82 4.38 13.86
CA ILE A 32 0.49 3.84 13.54
C ILE A 32 -0.27 3.50 14.83
N LYS A 33 0.39 2.83 15.79
CA LYS A 33 -0.17 2.51 17.12
C LYS A 33 -0.62 3.78 17.84
N ALA A 34 0.24 4.81 17.88
CA ALA A 34 -0.08 6.09 18.50
C ALA A 34 -1.29 6.78 17.82
N VAL A 35 -1.47 6.64 16.51
CA VAL A 35 -2.65 7.17 15.81
C VAL A 35 -3.93 6.43 16.21
N ILE A 36 -3.89 5.10 16.32
CA ILE A 36 -5.03 4.27 16.75
C ILE A 36 -5.42 4.63 18.19
N GLU A 37 -4.44 4.72 19.10
CA GLU A 37 -4.67 5.06 20.51
C GLU A 37 -5.20 6.49 20.67
N LYS A 38 -4.65 7.45 19.93
CA LYS A 38 -5.13 8.84 19.93
C LYS A 38 -6.58 8.95 19.49
N ARG A 39 -7.07 8.01 18.68
CA ARG A 39 -8.47 7.90 18.26
C ARG A 39 -9.36 7.22 19.30
N GLY A 40 -8.81 6.76 20.43
CA GLY A 40 -9.54 6.14 21.53
C GLY A 40 -9.72 4.64 21.41
N HIS A 41 -8.96 3.98 20.52
CA HIS A 41 -9.05 2.54 20.29
C HIS A 41 -7.84 1.82 20.89
N LYS A 42 -8.09 0.65 21.46
CA LYS A 42 -7.02 -0.25 21.90
C LYS A 42 -6.31 -0.82 20.68
N VAL A 43 -4.98 -0.89 20.74
CA VAL A 43 -4.20 -1.59 19.72
C VAL A 43 -4.26 -3.09 19.95
N ILE A 44 -4.70 -3.83 18.94
CA ILE A 44 -4.79 -5.29 18.98
C ILE A 44 -4.23 -5.87 17.69
N GLY A 45 -3.28 -6.78 17.84
CA GLY A 45 -2.64 -7.49 16.74
C GLY A 45 -3.17 -8.89 16.48
N CYS A 46 -2.67 -9.49 15.40
CA CYS A 46 -2.92 -10.87 15.02
C CYS A 46 -1.95 -11.84 15.70
N SER A 47 -2.40 -13.06 15.99
CA SER A 47 -1.52 -14.16 16.35
C SER A 47 -0.79 -14.72 15.11
N ASP A 48 0.25 -15.53 15.34
CA ASP A 48 0.94 -16.21 14.24
C ASP A 48 0.02 -17.18 13.48
N GLU A 49 -0.93 -17.81 14.17
CA GLU A 49 -1.92 -18.70 13.55
C GLU A 49 -2.89 -17.93 12.65
N GLU A 50 -3.34 -16.75 13.08
CA GLU A 50 -4.20 -15.88 12.27
C GLU A 50 -3.47 -15.39 11.02
N ILE A 51 -2.19 -15.01 11.16
CA ILE A 51 -1.36 -14.61 10.02
C ILE A 51 -1.16 -15.79 9.05
N GLN A 52 -0.91 -17.00 9.57
CA GLN A 52 -0.79 -18.19 8.74
C GLN A 52 -2.09 -18.50 7.99
N ALA A 53 -3.24 -18.40 8.66
CA ALA A 53 -4.53 -18.61 8.03
C ALA A 53 -4.79 -17.57 6.93
N LEU A 54 -4.35 -16.32 7.12
CA LEU A 54 -4.40 -15.28 6.10
C LEU A 54 -3.54 -15.60 4.87
N THR A 55 -2.29 -16.01 5.07
CA THR A 55 -1.41 -16.38 3.96
C THR A 55 -1.99 -17.52 3.14
N THR A 56 -2.57 -18.54 3.80
CA THR A 56 -3.27 -19.65 3.14
C THR A 56 -4.48 -19.15 2.35
N ALA A 57 -5.33 -18.31 2.94
CA ALA A 57 -6.54 -17.80 2.29
C ALA A 57 -6.23 -16.91 1.07
N GLN A 58 -5.11 -16.19 1.11
CA GLN A 58 -4.61 -15.36 0.01
C GLN A 58 -3.70 -16.13 -0.95
N CYS A 59 -3.53 -17.45 -0.78
CA CYS A 59 -2.69 -18.29 -1.64
C CYS A 59 -1.25 -17.77 -1.81
N VAL A 60 -0.64 -17.28 -0.73
CA VAL A 60 0.75 -16.82 -0.71
C VAL A 60 1.55 -17.56 0.37
N ASP A 61 2.84 -17.76 0.12
CA ASP A 61 3.73 -18.46 1.05
C ASP A 61 4.59 -17.51 1.90
N TYR A 62 4.57 -16.21 1.57
CA TYR A 62 5.44 -15.20 2.15
C TYR A 62 4.68 -13.89 2.39
N LEU A 63 5.07 -13.17 3.44
CA LEU A 63 4.66 -11.79 3.67
C LEU A 63 5.90 -10.94 3.93
N PRO A 64 5.98 -9.72 3.36
CA PRO A 64 7.00 -8.76 3.73
C PRO A 64 7.08 -8.57 5.24
N GLU A 65 8.29 -8.55 5.81
CA GLU A 65 8.50 -8.53 7.26
C GLU A 65 7.81 -7.33 7.92
N LEU A 66 7.86 -6.16 7.27
CA LEU A 66 7.15 -4.96 7.73
C LEU A 66 5.62 -5.20 7.82
N TYR A 67 5.03 -5.89 6.84
CA TYR A 67 3.60 -6.17 6.85
C TYR A 67 3.25 -7.23 7.90
N ARG A 68 4.08 -8.27 8.03
CA ARG A 68 3.94 -9.29 9.07
C ARG A 68 3.96 -8.66 10.45
N GLN A 69 4.90 -7.75 10.70
CA GLN A 69 5.01 -7.02 11.96
C GLN A 69 3.80 -6.08 12.16
N LEU A 70 3.34 -5.39 11.11
CA LEU A 70 2.13 -4.56 11.16
C LEU A 70 0.90 -5.37 11.60
N LEU A 71 0.68 -6.56 11.01
CA LEU A 71 -0.40 -7.46 11.39
C LEU A 71 -0.26 -7.92 12.85
N LYS A 72 0.94 -8.36 13.25
CA LYS A 72 1.21 -8.79 14.63
C LYS A 72 0.95 -7.72 15.68
N GLU A 73 1.18 -6.46 15.34
CA GLU A 73 1.07 -5.36 16.28
C GLU A 73 -0.30 -4.70 16.25
N THR A 74 -0.96 -4.65 15.09
CA THR A 74 -2.15 -3.81 14.89
C THR A 74 -3.26 -4.44 14.06
N GLY A 75 -3.06 -5.64 13.50
CA GLY A 75 -3.88 -6.19 12.42
C GLY A 75 -5.38 -6.35 12.69
N LYS A 76 -5.83 -6.44 13.96
CA LYS A 76 -7.26 -6.48 14.30
C LYS A 76 -7.91 -5.10 14.39
N THR A 77 -7.10 -4.04 14.38
CA THR A 77 -7.51 -2.67 14.70
C THR A 77 -6.95 -1.64 13.72
N ILE A 78 -6.31 -2.11 12.64
CA ILE A 78 -5.64 -1.27 11.64
C ILE A 78 -6.62 -0.40 10.83
N ASP A 79 -7.91 -0.75 10.76
CA ASP A 79 -8.95 0.11 10.17
C ASP A 79 -9.04 1.48 10.87
N TRP A 80 -8.76 1.50 12.17
CA TRP A 80 -8.70 2.75 12.93
C TRP A 80 -7.51 3.61 12.55
N PHE A 81 -6.57 3.11 11.73
CA PHE A 81 -5.57 3.91 11.04
C PHE A 81 -6.08 4.32 9.65
N PHE A 82 -6.52 3.35 8.83
CA PHE A 82 -7.04 3.55 7.48
C PHE A 82 -8.54 3.88 7.43
N LEU A 83 -8.97 4.97 8.07
CA LEU A 83 -10.39 5.35 8.09
C LEU A 83 -10.99 5.43 6.67
N GLY A 84 -12.18 4.85 6.53
CA GLY A 84 -12.88 4.75 5.24
C GLY A 84 -12.44 3.59 4.37
N HIS A 85 -11.45 2.81 4.81
CA HIS A 85 -10.99 1.59 4.17
C HIS A 85 -11.13 0.42 5.14
N SER A 86 -11.15 -0.77 4.57
CA SER A 86 -11.19 -2.03 5.28
C SER A 86 -9.85 -2.74 5.07
N ALA A 87 -9.14 -3.01 6.16
CA ALA A 87 -7.79 -3.55 6.19
C ALA A 87 -7.56 -4.51 7.38
N ALA A 88 -8.55 -4.68 8.25
CA ALA A 88 -8.44 -5.55 9.40
C ALA A 88 -8.40 -7.02 9.01
N CYS A 89 -7.64 -7.80 9.77
CA CYS A 89 -7.31 -9.17 9.43
C CYS A 89 -8.52 -10.07 9.18
N TYR A 90 -9.65 -9.85 9.85
CA TYR A 90 -10.84 -10.69 9.66
C TYR A 90 -11.47 -10.51 8.26
N GLU A 91 -11.27 -9.37 7.61
CA GLU A 91 -11.78 -9.10 6.26
C GLU A 91 -10.85 -9.63 5.18
N LEU A 92 -9.53 -9.63 5.44
CA LEU A 92 -8.51 -9.99 4.46
C LEU A 92 -8.62 -11.43 3.92
N HIS A 93 -9.37 -12.32 4.58
CA HIS A 93 -9.53 -13.71 4.13
C HIS A 93 -10.21 -13.84 2.76
N SER A 94 -11.15 -12.96 2.43
CA SER A 94 -11.91 -13.05 1.18
C SER A 94 -11.37 -12.16 0.06
N TYR A 95 -10.52 -11.18 0.41
CA TYR A 95 -10.14 -10.08 -0.48
C TYR A 95 -9.51 -10.52 -1.79
N ARG A 96 -8.60 -11.51 -1.77
CA ARG A 96 -8.03 -12.02 -3.02
C ARG A 96 -9.11 -12.56 -3.95
N ASN A 97 -10.06 -13.32 -3.42
CA ASN A 97 -11.09 -13.94 -4.24
C ASN A 97 -12.11 -12.90 -4.73
N GLU A 98 -12.48 -11.93 -3.90
CA GLU A 98 -13.34 -10.81 -4.28
C GLU A 98 -12.68 -9.95 -5.37
N PHE A 99 -11.43 -9.56 -5.15
CA PHE A 99 -10.64 -8.81 -6.14
C PHE A 99 -10.52 -9.55 -7.48
N LEU A 100 -10.22 -10.86 -7.46
CA LEU A 100 -10.13 -11.65 -8.69
C LEU A 100 -11.50 -11.84 -9.37
N GLN A 101 -12.59 -11.91 -8.61
CA GLN A 101 -13.94 -11.98 -9.20
C GLN A 101 -14.32 -10.69 -9.93
N GLU A 102 -13.94 -9.54 -9.38
CA GLU A 102 -14.13 -8.25 -10.03
C GLU A 102 -13.22 -8.07 -11.25
N GLU A 103 -11.97 -8.52 -11.18
CA GLU A 103 -11.02 -8.49 -12.30
C GLU A 103 -11.51 -9.31 -13.50
N LEU A 104 -12.15 -10.46 -13.27
CA LEU A 104 -12.74 -11.28 -14.35
C LEU A 104 -13.76 -10.52 -15.23
N SER A 105 -14.21 -9.34 -14.80
CA SER A 105 -15.07 -8.47 -15.60
C SER A 105 -14.31 -7.63 -16.65
N ILE A 106 -12.98 -7.50 -16.56
CA ILE A 106 -12.16 -6.71 -17.48
C ILE A 106 -11.38 -7.64 -18.44
N PRO A 107 -11.77 -7.74 -19.72
CA PRO A 107 -11.09 -8.60 -20.67
C PRO A 107 -9.60 -8.23 -20.85
N GLY A 108 -8.72 -9.20 -20.62
CA GLY A 108 -7.28 -9.07 -20.89
C GLY A 108 -6.46 -8.38 -19.81
N LEU A 109 -7.08 -7.94 -18.71
CA LEU A 109 -6.33 -7.66 -17.49
C LEU A 109 -5.81 -9.00 -16.95
N LEU A 110 -4.56 -9.00 -16.49
CA LEU A 110 -3.93 -10.16 -15.89
C LEU A 110 -3.42 -9.75 -14.51
N VAL A 111 -3.57 -10.65 -13.55
CA VAL A 111 -3.11 -10.47 -12.17
C VAL A 111 -2.02 -11.51 -11.84
N PRO A 112 -0.89 -11.10 -11.23
CA PRO A 112 0.11 -12.06 -10.76
C PRO A 112 -0.48 -12.99 -9.70
N SER A 113 -0.12 -14.28 -9.72
CA SER A 113 -0.66 -15.25 -8.77
C SER A 113 -0.20 -15.05 -7.33
N ASP A 114 0.91 -14.33 -7.13
CA ASP A 114 1.62 -14.09 -5.87
C ASP A 114 1.26 -12.75 -5.20
N ILE A 115 0.13 -12.16 -5.55
CA ILE A 115 -0.33 -10.93 -4.89
C ILE A 115 -0.95 -11.22 -3.52
N PHE A 116 -0.83 -10.26 -2.62
CA PHE A 116 -1.59 -10.17 -1.39
C PHE A 116 -2.39 -8.87 -1.37
N VAL A 117 -3.71 -8.97 -1.28
CA VAL A 117 -4.64 -7.83 -1.23
C VAL A 117 -4.84 -7.45 0.24
N PHE A 118 -4.33 -6.29 0.64
CA PHE A 118 -4.25 -5.91 2.06
C PHE A 118 -5.22 -4.81 2.48
N MET A 119 -5.94 -4.21 1.53
CA MET A 119 -6.88 -3.13 1.82
C MET A 119 -7.89 -2.98 0.69
N SER A 120 -9.12 -2.65 1.05
CA SER A 120 -10.16 -2.25 0.10
C SER A 120 -10.84 -0.95 0.53
N CYS A 121 -11.42 -0.25 -0.43
CA CYS A 121 -12.34 0.87 -0.19
C CYS A 121 -13.67 0.50 -0.82
N GLN A 122 -14.68 0.20 0.01
CA GLN A 122 -16.06 -0.08 -0.40
C GLN A 122 -16.21 -1.20 -1.46
N GLY A 123 -15.21 -2.08 -1.60
CA GLY A 123 -15.21 -3.12 -2.64
C GLY A 123 -15.10 -2.59 -4.07
N VAL A 124 -14.62 -1.36 -4.26
CA VAL A 124 -14.43 -0.77 -5.61
C VAL A 124 -12.98 -0.39 -5.89
N ASP A 125 -12.22 -0.09 -4.83
CA ASP A 125 -10.78 0.12 -4.90
C ASP A 125 -10.05 -0.93 -4.05
N TRP A 126 -8.96 -1.44 -4.58
CA TRP A 126 -8.18 -2.51 -3.97
C TRP A 126 -6.71 -2.16 -3.97
N TRP A 127 -6.00 -2.48 -2.88
CA TRP A 127 -4.55 -2.31 -2.78
C TRP A 127 -3.88 -3.64 -2.50
N PHE A 128 -2.80 -3.88 -3.21
CA PHE A 128 -2.07 -5.14 -3.14
C PHE A 128 -0.57 -4.94 -3.36
N PHE A 129 0.19 -5.98 -3.03
CA PHE A 129 1.61 -6.08 -3.31
C PHE A 129 1.98 -7.51 -3.68
N ARG A 130 3.16 -7.71 -4.27
CA ARG A 130 3.69 -9.04 -4.59
C ARG A 130 4.43 -9.62 -3.41
N THR A 131 4.29 -10.92 -3.18
CA THR A 131 4.87 -11.61 -2.03
C THR A 131 6.24 -12.23 -2.30
N LYS A 132 6.98 -11.74 -3.29
CA LYS A 132 8.31 -12.29 -3.63
C LYS A 132 9.45 -11.73 -2.78
N THR A 133 9.32 -10.51 -2.25
CA THR A 133 10.39 -9.78 -1.57
C THR A 133 9.84 -8.81 -0.52
N ASP A 134 10.67 -8.36 0.41
CA ASP A 134 10.32 -7.32 1.39
C ASP A 134 10.09 -5.94 0.77
N ASP A 135 10.80 -5.63 -0.32
CA ASP A 135 10.78 -4.32 -0.97
C ASP A 135 9.90 -4.34 -2.22
N THR A 136 8.66 -4.80 -2.05
CA THR A 136 7.66 -4.84 -3.12
C THR A 136 6.92 -3.52 -3.24
N ALA A 137 6.74 -3.06 -4.48
CA ALA A 137 5.84 -1.94 -4.76
C ALA A 137 4.40 -2.25 -4.34
N ILE A 138 3.70 -1.17 -3.96
CA ILE A 138 2.27 -1.19 -3.68
C ILE A 138 1.55 -0.72 -4.93
N TYR A 139 0.63 -1.55 -5.39
CA TYR A 139 -0.27 -1.24 -6.50
C TYR A 139 -1.68 -1.04 -5.96
N GLY A 140 -2.46 -0.28 -6.71
CA GLY A 140 -3.90 -0.24 -6.55
C GLY A 140 -4.60 -0.53 -7.86
N TRP A 141 -5.84 -0.97 -7.74
CA TRP A 141 -6.79 -1.16 -8.83
C TRP A 141 -8.15 -0.59 -8.43
N SER A 142 -8.91 -0.11 -9.41
CA SER A 142 -10.22 0.49 -9.22
C SER A 142 -11.07 0.09 -10.42
N GLU A 143 -12.35 -0.19 -10.18
CA GLU A 143 -13.30 -0.55 -11.26
C GLU A 143 -13.42 0.53 -12.34
N PHE A 144 -13.07 1.77 -12.02
CA PHE A 144 -13.16 2.92 -12.93
C PHE A 144 -11.90 3.18 -13.74
N GLU A 145 -10.84 2.40 -13.54
CA GLU A 145 -9.52 2.65 -14.09
C GLU A 145 -9.09 1.56 -15.08
N PRO A 146 -8.33 1.91 -16.14
CA PRO A 146 -8.00 0.97 -17.22
C PRO A 146 -6.92 -0.05 -16.86
N GLY A 147 -6.36 0.01 -15.64
CA GLY A 147 -5.29 -0.86 -15.20
C GLY A 147 -4.85 -0.53 -13.78
N PHE A 148 -3.69 -1.04 -13.39
CA PHE A 148 -3.13 -0.83 -12.06
C PHE A 148 -2.45 0.53 -11.97
N TRP A 149 -2.50 1.19 -10.81
CA TRP A 149 -1.59 2.31 -10.54
C TRP A 149 -0.57 1.92 -9.48
N LYS A 150 0.61 2.53 -9.56
CA LYS A 150 1.64 2.36 -8.53
C LYS A 150 1.42 3.38 -7.40
N ALA A 151 0.89 2.94 -6.26
CA ALA A 151 0.62 3.80 -5.11
C ALA A 151 1.91 4.19 -4.37
N ALA A 152 2.88 3.26 -4.28
CA ALA A 152 4.18 3.51 -3.67
C ALA A 152 5.24 2.54 -4.21
N PRO A 153 6.53 2.92 -4.17
CA PRO A 153 7.61 2.01 -4.53
C PRO A 153 7.80 0.88 -3.52
N ASN A 154 7.38 1.05 -2.27
CA ASN A 154 7.33 -0.01 -1.27
C ASN A 154 6.34 0.28 -0.13
N LEU A 155 6.13 -0.72 0.73
CA LEU A 155 5.22 -0.64 1.88
C LEU A 155 5.64 0.44 2.89
N ALA A 156 6.94 0.59 3.15
CA ALA A 156 7.44 1.59 4.10
C ALA A 156 7.10 3.01 3.64
N GLU A 157 7.29 3.31 2.35
CA GLU A 157 6.91 4.60 1.77
C GLU A 157 5.40 4.78 1.74
N TYR A 158 4.64 3.73 1.45
CA TYR A 158 3.18 3.75 1.48
C TYR A 158 2.64 4.16 2.87
N LEU A 159 3.07 3.46 3.92
CA LEU A 159 2.66 3.73 5.30
C LEU A 159 3.12 5.11 5.77
N THR A 160 4.34 5.53 5.39
CA THR A 160 4.85 6.87 5.69
C THR A 160 4.00 7.97 5.03
N LYS A 161 3.56 7.76 3.77
CA LYS A 161 2.65 8.69 3.08
C LYS A 161 1.28 8.76 3.76
N ALA A 162 0.77 7.61 4.21
CA ALA A 162 -0.50 7.50 4.94
C ALA A 162 -0.44 8.23 6.29
N LEU A 163 0.64 8.03 7.07
CA LEU A 163 0.90 8.73 8.34
C LEU A 163 0.91 10.26 8.16
N ASN A 164 1.57 10.74 7.10
CA ASN A 164 1.67 12.18 6.82
C ASN A 164 0.37 12.77 6.24
N LYS A 165 -0.70 11.98 6.07
CA LYS A 165 -1.96 12.36 5.40
C LYS A 165 -1.76 12.97 4.02
N THR A 166 -0.61 12.68 3.41
CA THR A 166 -0.27 13.05 2.03
C THR A 166 -0.86 12.06 1.05
N PHE A 167 -1.38 10.93 1.55
CA PHE A 167 -2.12 9.98 0.75
C PHE A 167 -3.48 10.57 0.39
N ARG A 168 -3.55 11.14 -0.81
CA ARG A 168 -4.76 11.14 -1.60
C ARG A 168 -4.44 10.24 -2.80
N PRO A 169 -5.20 9.18 -3.09
CA PRO A 169 -5.14 8.56 -4.39
C PRO A 169 -5.56 9.64 -5.38
N LYS A 170 -4.59 10.36 -5.94
CA LYS A 170 -4.83 11.12 -7.16
C LYS A 170 -4.98 10.09 -8.27
N PRO A 171 -5.81 10.33 -9.29
CA PRO A 171 -5.75 9.53 -10.51
C PRO A 171 -4.29 9.48 -10.97
N ALA A 172 -3.83 8.28 -11.26
CA ALA A 172 -2.42 8.07 -11.51
C ALA A 172 -2.02 8.77 -12.81
N GLU A 173 -0.85 9.40 -12.82
CA GLU A 173 -0.27 9.96 -14.06
C GLU A 173 0.08 8.83 -15.06
N GLN A 174 0.14 7.58 -14.57
CA GLN A 174 0.52 6.41 -15.32
C GLN A 174 -0.15 5.15 -14.74
N TYR A 175 -0.78 4.37 -15.62
CA TYR A 175 -1.31 3.04 -15.30
C TYR A 175 -0.34 1.96 -15.76
N PHE A 176 -0.57 0.73 -15.29
CA PHE A 176 0.26 -0.43 -15.52
C PHE A 176 -0.60 -1.66 -15.82
N ILE A 177 -0.06 -2.57 -16.61
CA ILE A 177 -0.59 -3.92 -16.85
C ILE A 177 0.47 -4.94 -16.43
N TYR A 178 0.03 -6.11 -15.98
CA TYR A 178 0.96 -7.20 -15.69
C TYR A 178 1.29 -7.97 -16.98
N ASP A 179 2.57 -8.07 -17.30
CA ASP A 179 3.07 -8.94 -18.37
C ASP A 179 3.58 -10.26 -17.76
N PRO A 180 2.88 -11.39 -17.96
CA PRO A 180 3.30 -12.69 -17.44
C PRO A 180 4.58 -13.22 -18.11
N ALA A 181 4.92 -12.79 -19.32
CA ALA A 181 6.14 -13.23 -20.00
C ALA A 181 7.40 -12.62 -19.38
N GLN A 182 7.27 -11.40 -18.87
CA GLN A 182 8.35 -10.69 -18.18
C GLN A 182 8.21 -10.72 -16.66
N ASP A 183 7.11 -11.30 -16.14
CA ASP A 183 6.80 -11.39 -14.71
C ASP A 183 6.88 -10.02 -14.02
N GLN A 184 6.36 -8.97 -14.67
CA GLN A 184 6.44 -7.60 -14.15
C GLN A 184 5.27 -6.72 -14.59
N PHE A 185 5.07 -5.62 -13.86
CA PHE A 185 4.13 -4.56 -14.24
C PHE A 185 4.79 -3.59 -15.22
N LEU A 186 4.19 -3.44 -16.39
CA LEU A 186 4.63 -2.54 -17.45
C LEU A 186 3.68 -1.35 -17.60
N PRO A 187 4.18 -0.15 -17.93
CA PRO A 187 3.32 0.99 -18.24
C PRO A 187 2.25 0.70 -19.29
N LEU A 188 1.02 1.10 -19.01
CA LEU A 188 -0.05 1.12 -19.99
C LEU A 188 0.30 2.17 -21.07
N GLY A 189 0.52 1.72 -22.31
CA GLY A 189 0.95 2.57 -23.44
C GLY A 189 2.36 2.28 -23.97
N THR A 190 3.16 1.44 -23.30
CA THR A 190 4.32 0.81 -23.96
C THR A 190 3.84 -0.27 -24.91
N ALA A 191 3.40 0.16 -26.11
CA ALA A 191 3.17 -0.60 -27.34
C ALA A 191 2.95 -2.13 -27.19
N TYR A 192 1.72 -2.53 -26.90
CA TYR A 192 1.20 -3.83 -27.36
C TYR A 192 0.17 -3.53 -28.47
N TYR A 193 0.69 -3.44 -29.70
CA TYR A 193 -0.03 -3.68 -30.96
C TYR A 193 0.66 -4.86 -31.65
#